data_AF-A0A1C5HDR3-F1
#
_entry.id   AF-A0A1C5HDR3-F1
#
_cell.length_a   1.000
_cell.length_b   1.000
_cell.length_c   1.000
_cell.angle_alpha   90.00
_cell.angle_beta   90.00
_cell.angle_gamma   90.00
#
_symmetry.space_group_name_H-M   'P 1'
#
loop_
_entity.id
_entity.type
_entity.pdbx_description
1 polymer ?
#
loop_
_entity_poly.entity_id
_entity_poly.type
_entity_poly.pdbx_seq_one_letter_code
_entity_poly.pdbx_strand_id
1 'polypeptide(L)'
;MDTHAERGMSAPPEVVFSTATDPDRVSAWLPEPLRADGGERPQTSAEQLRARWSSDSAPGWSAEIQVEPADAGGSRVRLDLTGDGADGLADETLANLAREVADNLTAG
;
A
#
# COMPACT_ATOMS: atom_id res chain seq x y z
N MET A 1 5.30 -9.36 14.92
CA MET A 1 6.06 -9.94 13.79
C MET A 1 5.74 -9.09 12.59
N ASP A 2 6.76 -8.72 11.83
CA ASP A 2 6.62 -7.92 10.62
C ASP A 2 6.54 -8.87 9.43
N THR A 3 5.43 -8.82 8.70
CA THR A 3 5.25 -9.59 7.47
C THR A 3 5.53 -8.67 6.30
N HIS A 4 6.44 -9.07 5.42
CA HIS A 4 6.62 -8.39 4.14
C HIS A 4 6.02 -9.21 3.00
N ALA A 5 5.45 -8.51 2.03
CA ALA A 5 5.02 -9.07 0.76
C ALA A 5 5.52 -8.17 -0.38
N GLU A 6 5.65 -8.73 -1.56
CA GLU A 6 6.11 -8.00 -2.74
C GLU A 6 5.32 -8.43 -3.97
N ARG A 7 4.99 -7.46 -4.82
CA ARG A 7 4.20 -7.71 -6.01
C ARG A 7 4.58 -6.77 -7.15
N GLY A 8 4.71 -7.33 -8.35
CA GLY A 8 4.85 -6.55 -9.58
C GLY A 8 3.51 -6.01 -10.06
N MET A 9 3.50 -4.78 -10.56
CA MET A 9 2.35 -4.10 -11.13
C MET A 9 2.70 -3.54 -12.51
N SER A 10 1.79 -3.71 -13.48
CA SER A 10 1.94 -3.21 -14.86
C SER A 10 1.58 -1.71 -14.96
N ALA A 11 2.10 -0.90 -14.05
CA ALA A 11 1.85 0.52 -13.96
C ALA A 11 3.15 1.26 -13.60
N PRO A 12 3.32 2.52 -14.00
CA PRO A 12 4.47 3.32 -13.58
C PRO A 12 4.50 3.48 -12.05
N PRO A 13 5.69 3.55 -11.44
CA PRO A 13 5.82 3.61 -9.98
C PRO A 13 5.14 4.87 -9.39
N GLU A 14 5.15 5.99 -10.12
CA GLU A 14 4.42 7.21 -9.72
C GLU A 14 2.91 7.02 -9.68
N VAL A 15 2.35 6.30 -10.66
CA VAL A 15 0.90 6.01 -10.72
C VAL A 15 0.51 5.09 -9.58
N VAL A 16 1.29 4.02 -9.36
CA VAL A 16 1.05 3.08 -8.26
C VAL A 16 1.13 3.79 -6.91
N PHE A 17 2.15 4.62 -6.71
CA PHE A 17 2.30 5.38 -5.48
C PHE A 17 1.15 6.37 -5.26
N SER A 18 0.75 7.09 -6.32
CA SER A 18 -0.40 7.99 -6.28
C SER A 18 -1.68 7.24 -5.91
N THR A 19 -1.98 6.13 -6.59
CA THR A 19 -3.17 5.31 -6.29
C THR A 19 -3.13 4.73 -4.88
N ALA A 20 -1.97 4.29 -4.40
CA ALA A 20 -1.86 3.72 -3.06
C ALA A 20 -2.05 4.76 -1.95
N THR A 21 -1.60 5.99 -2.17
CA THR A 21 -1.70 7.10 -1.22
C THR A 21 -2.96 7.94 -1.37
N ASP A 22 -3.78 7.64 -2.38
CA ASP A 22 -5.05 8.32 -2.64
C ASP A 22 -6.05 8.07 -1.49
N PRO A 23 -6.60 9.12 -0.86
CA PRO A 23 -7.46 8.97 0.32
C PRO A 23 -8.81 8.29 0.00
N ASP A 24 -9.31 8.40 -1.23
CA ASP A 24 -10.55 7.76 -1.65
C ASP A 24 -10.33 6.26 -1.93
N ARG A 25 -9.12 5.86 -2.35
CA ARG A 25 -8.77 4.47 -2.67
C ARG A 25 -8.06 3.71 -1.56
N VAL A 26 -7.40 4.41 -0.63
CA VAL A 26 -6.62 3.76 0.44
C VAL A 26 -7.47 2.82 1.28
N SER A 27 -8.75 3.18 1.50
CA SER A 27 -9.69 2.36 2.26
C SER A 27 -10.07 1.04 1.56
N ALA A 28 -9.88 0.93 0.25
CA ALA A 28 -10.22 -0.25 -0.53
C ALA A 28 -9.15 -1.36 -0.43
N TRP A 29 -7.89 -1.00 -0.17
CA TRP A 29 -6.79 -1.95 -0.10
C TRP A 29 -6.15 -2.07 1.28
N LEU A 30 -6.09 -0.99 2.08
CA LEU A 30 -5.43 -0.97 3.39
C LEU A 30 -6.21 -1.84 4.40
N PRO A 31 -5.57 -2.52 5.36
CA PRO A 31 -6.27 -3.27 6.41
C PRO A 31 -7.18 -2.42 7.32
N GLU A 32 -8.31 -2.97 7.78
CA GLU A 32 -9.25 -2.28 8.69
C GLU A 32 -8.61 -1.68 9.95
N PRO A 33 -7.66 -2.33 10.64
CA PRO A 33 -7.02 -1.78 11.84
C PRO A 33 -6.32 -0.44 11.59
N LEU A 34 -5.82 -0.22 10.37
CA LEU A 34 -5.16 1.03 9.97
C LEU A 34 -6.13 2.07 9.39
N ARG A 35 -7.36 1.66 9.05
CA ARG A 35 -8.45 2.58 8.61
C ARG A 35 -9.21 3.18 9.79
N ALA A 36 -9.24 2.49 10.94
CA ALA A 36 -10.09 2.80 12.08
C ALA A 36 -9.90 4.22 12.66
N ASP A 37 -8.72 4.82 12.46
CA ASP A 37 -8.41 6.19 12.92
C ASP A 37 -8.93 7.29 11.99
N GLY A 38 -9.77 6.96 11.00
CA GLY A 38 -10.42 7.98 10.16
C GLY A 38 -9.48 8.67 9.17
N GLY A 39 -8.44 7.96 8.71
CA GLY A 39 -7.60 8.44 7.61
C GLY A 39 -6.52 9.41 8.03
N GLU A 40 -5.71 9.05 9.04
CA GLU A 40 -4.43 9.72 9.22
C GLU A 40 -3.66 9.65 7.89
N ARG A 41 -3.25 10.82 7.37
CA ARG A 41 -2.53 10.90 6.11
C ARG A 41 -1.21 10.13 6.28
N PRO A 42 -0.88 9.20 5.38
CA PRO A 42 0.37 8.49 5.47
C PRO A 42 1.54 9.46 5.46
N GLN A 43 2.60 9.11 6.19
CA GLN A 43 3.89 9.76 6.04
C GLN A 43 4.43 9.35 4.66
N THR A 44 4.35 10.25 3.69
CA THR A 44 4.79 10.03 2.32
C THR A 44 6.16 10.65 2.09
N SER A 45 7.01 9.95 1.34
CA SER A 45 8.30 10.41 0.87
C SER A 45 8.34 10.24 -0.64
N ALA A 46 8.01 11.30 -1.37
CA ALA A 46 7.92 11.28 -2.83
C ALA A 46 9.27 10.94 -3.49
N GLU A 47 10.39 11.37 -2.90
CA GLU A 47 11.75 11.06 -3.40
C GLU A 47 12.07 9.55 -3.37
N GLN A 48 11.49 8.83 -2.41
CA GLN A 48 11.72 7.39 -2.21
C GLN A 48 10.52 6.54 -2.62
N LEU A 49 9.44 7.19 -3.11
CA LEU A 49 8.13 6.57 -3.38
C LEU A 49 7.70 5.63 -2.24
N ARG A 50 7.83 6.13 -1.02
CA ARG A 50 7.55 5.40 0.22
C ARG A 50 6.38 6.06 0.95
N ALA A 51 5.46 5.25 1.46
CA ALA A 51 4.36 5.74 2.27
C ALA A 51 4.17 4.83 3.48
N ARG A 52 3.97 5.43 4.66
CA ARG A 52 3.79 4.71 5.91
C ARG A 52 2.52 5.14 6.62
N TRP A 53 1.74 4.15 7.02
CA TRP A 53 0.55 4.26 7.84
C TRP A 53 0.83 3.67 9.22
N SER A 54 0.28 4.31 10.24
CA SER A 54 0.23 3.87 11.62
C SER A 54 -1.13 4.24 12.17
N SER A 55 -1.65 3.48 13.13
CA SER A 55 -2.89 3.83 13.82
C SER A 55 -2.61 4.09 15.29
N ASP A 56 -3.10 5.23 15.80
CA ASP A 56 -3.07 5.53 17.23
C ASP A 56 -4.04 4.62 18.01
N SER A 57 -5.21 4.33 17.44
CA SER A 57 -6.20 3.39 18.00
C SER A 57 -5.71 1.94 18.06
N ALA A 58 -4.75 1.57 17.23
CA ALA A 58 -4.15 0.23 17.18
C ALA A 58 -2.62 0.31 17.24
N PRO A 59 -2.00 0.59 18.42
CA PRO A 59 -0.58 0.94 18.56
C PRO A 59 0.43 -0.21 18.29
N GLY A 60 -0.02 -1.32 17.70
CA GLY A 60 0.83 -2.40 17.17
C GLY A 60 0.69 -2.60 15.66
N TRP A 61 -0.13 -1.79 15.00
CA TRP A 61 -0.38 -1.86 13.58
C TRP A 61 0.36 -0.75 12.83
N SER A 62 1.12 -1.15 11.83
CA SER A 62 1.69 -0.24 10.84
C SER A 62 1.76 -0.91 9.48
N ALA A 63 1.54 -0.15 8.43
CA ALA A 63 1.80 -0.57 7.06
C ALA A 63 2.79 0.38 6.43
N GLU A 64 3.68 -0.14 5.61
CA GLU A 64 4.58 0.66 4.81
C GLU A 64 4.64 0.09 3.41
N ILE A 65 4.47 0.95 2.41
CA ILE A 65 4.76 0.60 1.03
C ILE A 65 6.03 1.28 0.57
N GLN A 66 6.76 0.57 -0.28
CA GLN A 66 7.85 1.10 -1.08
C GLN A 66 7.60 0.72 -2.53
N VAL A 67 7.56 1.71 -3.42
CA VAL A 67 7.34 1.49 -4.84
C VAL A 67 8.65 1.73 -5.58
N GLU A 68 9.11 0.70 -6.26
CA GLU A 68 10.35 0.73 -7.04
C GLU A 68 10.04 0.53 -8.52
N PRO A 69 10.80 1.16 -9.44
CA PRO A 69 10.68 0.85 -10.86
C PRO A 69 11.05 -0.61 -11.11
N ALA A 70 10.30 -1.29 -11.98
CA ALA A 70 10.57 -2.66 -12.40
C ALA A 70 10.82 -2.73 -13.91
N ASP A 71 11.38 -3.86 -14.36
CA ASP A 71 11.59 -4.12 -15.78
C ASP A 71 10.27 -4.06 -16.59
N ALA A 72 10.38 -3.77 -17.88
CA ALA A 72 9.26 -3.63 -18.82
C ALA A 72 8.31 -2.44 -18.57
N GLY A 73 8.74 -1.42 -17.81
CA GLY A 73 7.96 -0.19 -17.59
C GLY A 73 6.87 -0.32 -16.53
N GLY A 74 6.92 -1.38 -15.72
CA GLY A 74 6.09 -1.55 -14.54
C GLY A 74 6.76 -1.06 -13.26
N SER A 75 6.18 -1.45 -12.13
CA SER A 75 6.71 -1.16 -10.80
C SER A 75 6.62 -2.37 -9.89
N ARG A 76 7.53 -2.48 -8.94
CA ARG A 76 7.47 -3.44 -7.85
C ARG A 76 7.05 -2.72 -6.58
N VAL A 77 6.00 -3.21 -5.94
CA VAL A 77 5.55 -2.71 -4.65
C VAL A 77 5.99 -3.71 -3.60
N ARG A 78 6.70 -3.23 -2.58
CA ARG A 78 6.94 -3.96 -1.35
C ARG A 78 6.03 -3.39 -0.28
N LEU A 79 5.27 -4.25 0.39
CA LEU A 79 4.47 -3.91 1.57
C LEU A 79 5.14 -4.56 2.78
N ASP A 80 5.39 -3.77 3.82
CA ASP A 80 5.76 -4.23 5.15
C ASP A 80 4.58 -3.97 6.08
N LEU A 81 4.02 -5.03 6.67
CA LEU A 81 2.85 -4.98 7.53
C LEU A 81 3.21 -5.54 8.90
N THR A 82 3.08 -4.68 9.90
CA THR A 82 3.20 -5.03 11.31
C THR A 82 1.81 -5.12 11.90
N GLY A 83 1.51 -6.21 12.60
CA GLY A 83 0.22 -6.41 13.26
C GLY A 83 0.08 -7.83 13.79
N ASP A 84 -0.85 -8.02 14.71
CA ASP A 84 -1.23 -9.37 15.16
C ASP A 84 -2.06 -10.03 14.05
N GLY A 85 -1.60 -11.18 13.53
CA GLY A 85 -2.24 -11.83 12.37
C GLY A 85 -1.94 -11.18 11.02
N ALA A 86 -0.83 -10.43 10.90
CA ALA A 86 -0.38 -9.85 9.63
C ALA A 86 0.07 -10.92 8.61
N ASP A 87 0.38 -12.13 9.06
CA ASP A 87 0.75 -13.27 8.23
C ASP A 87 -0.38 -13.63 7.24
N GLY A 88 -0.09 -13.59 5.94
CA GLY A 88 -1.06 -13.80 4.86
C GLY A 88 -1.89 -12.57 4.50
N LEU A 89 -2.13 -11.66 5.46
CA LEU A 89 -2.83 -10.41 5.22
C LEU A 89 -2.04 -9.45 4.32
N ALA A 90 -0.70 -9.46 4.40
CA ALA A 90 0.13 -8.61 3.54
C ALA A 90 -0.01 -8.95 2.04
N ASP A 91 -0.10 -10.24 1.68
CA ASP A 91 -0.30 -10.65 0.29
C ASP A 91 -1.70 -10.26 -0.22
N GLU A 92 -2.72 -10.49 0.61
CA GLU A 92 -4.10 -10.06 0.31
C GLU A 92 -4.19 -8.54 0.12
N THR A 93 -3.54 -7.78 1.00
CA THR A 93 -3.45 -6.31 0.94
C THR A 93 -2.81 -5.85 -0.36
N LEU A 94 -1.71 -6.47 -0.79
CA LEU A 94 -1.07 -6.18 -2.08
C LEU A 94 -1.92 -6.60 -3.28
N ALA A 95 -2.68 -7.70 -3.17
CA ALA A 95 -3.60 -8.13 -4.22
C ALA A 95 -4.73 -7.10 -4.40
N ASN A 96 -5.27 -6.57 -3.31
CA ASN A 96 -6.26 -5.49 -3.34
C ASN A 96 -5.67 -4.20 -3.93
N LEU A 97 -4.45 -3.81 -3.53
CA LEU A 97 -3.79 -2.64 -4.12
C LEU A 97 -3.55 -2.80 -5.63
N ALA A 98 -3.11 -3.98 -6.07
CA ALA A 98 -2.93 -4.25 -7.50
C ALA A 98 -4.25 -4.12 -8.28
N ARG A 99 -5.38 -4.49 -7.66
CA ARG A 99 -6.70 -4.32 -8.24
C ARG A 99 -7.08 -2.84 -8.35
N GLU A 100 -6.85 -2.05 -7.30
CA GLU A 100 -7.10 -0.60 -7.31
C GLU A 100 -6.27 0.12 -8.39
N VAL A 101 -5.02 -0.27 -8.56
CA VAL A 101 -4.15 0.25 -9.62
C VAL A 101 -4.69 -0.10 -11.01
N ALA A 102 -5.09 -1.35 -11.22
CA ALA A 102 -5.66 -1.79 -12.50
C ALA A 102 -6.99 -1.09 -12.82
N ASP A 103 -7.83 -0.87 -11.81
CA ASP A 103 -9.07 -0.10 -11.92
C ASP A 103 -8.79 1.35 -12.31
N ASN A 104 -7.84 2.00 -11.62
CA ASN A 104 -7.44 3.37 -11.91
C ASN A 104 -6.89 3.55 -13.34
N LEU A 105 -6.15 2.56 -13.86
CA LEU A 105 -5.68 2.57 -15.25
C LEU A 105 -6.80 2.38 -16.29
N THR A 106 -7.89 1.70 -15.92
CA THR A 106 -9.02 1.42 -16.82
C THR A 106 -10.06 2.56 -16.81
N ALA A 107 -10.13 3.31 -15.72
CA ALA A 107 -11.06 4.44 -15.57
C ALA A 107 -10.65 5.71 -16.37
N GLY A 108 -9.46 5.71 -17.00
CA GLY A 108 -8.88 6.83 -17.74
C GLY A 108 -9.05 6.79 -19.25
#